data_AF-A0A2E7PY64-F1
#
_entry.id   AF-A0A2E7PY64-F1
#
_cell.length_a   1.000
_cell.length_b   1.000
_cell.length_c   1.000
_cell.angle_alpha   90.00
_cell.angle_beta   90.00
_cell.angle_gamma   90.00
#
_symmetry.space_group_name_H-M   'P 1'
#
loop_
_entity.id
_entity.type
_entity.pdbx_description
1 polymer ?
#
loop_
_entity_poly.entity_id
_entity_poly.type
_entity_poly.pdbx_seq_one_letter_code
_entity_poly.pdbx_strand_id
1 'polypeptide(L)'
;SQGGEFFEFVDRGKVLRARLRYEGARVLGWRDSRGRILLNPPMRKVTRLYESPFRDQGKGGRRNLNDLTPAEVWVALKLIDEQGVPTARGEVFSLFSGGEGLAVAVALEDEAYPLDELVYDLANLRSGHRFKSVSVSEARLAAVCREAFGFQDCEGYLKGGLPVEYGEGAVEVLRNRKDLLASEDSERDFSSGDLERLSVEWKSLLALIAYGPKLKNDRWMALQKEAHRVIGPNEFNRELPILPAMPGRQRGRFESHRIGYFPKA
;
A
#
# COMPACT_ATOMS: atom_id res chain seq x y z
N SER A 1 12.69 26.47 2.40
CA SER A 1 13.15 27.45 3.41
C SER A 1 13.10 28.83 2.78
N GLN A 2 12.67 29.84 3.53
CA GLN A 2 12.92 31.23 3.13
C GLN A 2 14.32 31.60 3.66
N GLY A 3 15.18 32.12 2.78
CA GLY A 3 16.52 32.56 3.13
C GLY A 3 16.52 33.87 3.93
N GLY A 4 17.71 34.36 4.26
CA GLY A 4 17.84 35.67 4.89
C GLY A 4 17.44 36.80 3.93
N GLU A 5 16.82 37.84 4.47
CA GLU A 5 16.45 39.03 3.72
C GLU A 5 17.65 39.96 3.60
N PHE A 6 17.81 40.59 2.43
CA PHE A 6 18.88 41.56 2.23
C PHE A 6 18.67 42.76 3.14
N PHE A 7 19.74 43.20 3.83
CA PHE A 7 19.70 44.36 4.69
C PHE A 7 20.51 45.52 4.12
N GLU A 8 21.81 45.34 3.88
CA GLU A 8 22.67 46.39 3.33
C GLU A 8 23.93 45.81 2.69
N PHE A 9 24.60 46.60 1.85
CA PHE A 9 25.97 46.34 1.46
C PHE A 9 26.93 47.06 2.41
N VAL A 10 27.95 46.36 2.88
CA VAL A 10 29.02 46.90 3.71
C VAL A 10 30.32 46.81 2.94
N ASP A 11 30.91 47.97 2.67
CA ASP A 11 32.24 48.05 2.09
C ASP A 11 33.29 47.97 3.21
N ARG A 12 34.24 47.02 3.08
CA ARG A 12 35.44 46.96 3.90
C ARG A 12 36.68 46.92 3.01
N GLY A 13 36.92 48.02 2.31
CA GLY A 13 38.13 48.24 1.51
C GLY A 13 38.03 47.61 0.13
N LYS A 14 38.76 46.52 -0.14
CA LYS A 14 38.75 45.85 -1.46
C LYS A 14 37.62 44.83 -1.63
N VAL A 15 36.72 44.68 -0.65
CA VAL A 15 35.67 43.65 -0.67
C VAL A 15 34.33 44.24 -0.24
N LEU A 16 33.38 44.24 -1.18
CA LEU A 16 31.97 44.54 -0.92
C LEU A 16 31.29 43.29 -0.37
N ARG A 17 30.63 43.40 0.79
CA ARG A 17 29.87 42.29 1.39
C ARG A 17 28.40 42.65 1.51
N ALA A 18 27.51 41.70 1.22
CA ALA A 18 26.10 41.83 1.54
C ALA A 18 25.85 41.35 2.98
N ARG A 19 25.13 42.15 3.77
CA ARG A 19 24.62 41.77 5.09
C ARG A 19 23.16 41.33 4.93
N LEU A 20 22.86 40.12 5.40
CA LEU A 20 21.52 39.53 5.38
C LEU A 20 20.98 39.44 6.81
N ARG A 21 19.68 39.70 6.99
CA ARG A 21 18.94 39.49 8.24
C ARG A 21 18.17 38.19 8.18
N TYR A 22 18.16 37.44 9.28
CA TYR A 22 17.51 36.13 9.37
C TYR A 22 16.35 36.11 10.38
N GLU A 23 15.90 37.27 10.87
CA GLU A 23 14.83 37.38 11.87
C GLU A 23 13.51 36.75 11.41
N GLY A 24 13.18 36.86 10.11
CA GLY A 24 12.00 36.24 9.49
C GLY A 24 12.27 34.87 8.85
N ALA A 25 13.49 34.33 8.94
CA ALA A 25 13.87 33.14 8.19
C ALA A 25 13.14 31.89 8.71
N ARG A 26 12.33 31.27 7.85
CA ARG A 26 11.65 30.01 8.15
C ARG A 26 12.48 28.83 7.68
N VAL A 27 12.92 28.01 8.64
CA VAL A 27 13.68 26.78 8.39
C VAL A 27 12.82 25.57 8.72
N LEU A 28 12.82 24.59 7.83
CA LEU A 28 12.17 23.30 8.07
C LEU A 28 13.03 22.50 9.06
N GLY A 29 12.42 22.04 10.16
CA GLY A 29 13.08 21.21 11.17
C GLY A 29 12.46 19.82 11.25
N TRP A 30 13.25 18.86 11.71
CA TRP A 30 12.82 17.49 11.92
C TRP A 30 12.29 17.34 13.35
N ARG A 31 11.08 16.82 13.52
CA ARG A 31 10.51 16.57 14.85
C ARG A 31 11.02 15.23 15.38
N ASP A 32 11.61 15.21 16.58
CA ASP A 32 12.01 13.97 17.26
C ASP A 32 10.81 13.29 17.94
N SER A 33 11.01 12.06 18.44
CA SER A 33 9.96 11.29 19.14
C SER A 33 9.52 11.89 20.48
N ARG A 34 10.21 12.92 20.97
CA ARG A 34 9.86 13.70 22.17
C ARG A 34 9.27 15.07 21.82
N GLY A 35 8.94 15.29 20.54
CA GLY A 35 8.34 16.51 20.04
C GLY A 35 9.30 17.70 19.88
N ARG A 36 10.61 17.52 20.05
CA ARG A 36 11.61 18.58 19.89
C ARG A 36 12.01 18.74 18.42
N ILE A 37 12.20 19.99 17.98
CA ILE A 37 12.59 20.29 16.61
C ILE A 37 14.12 20.30 16.49
N LEU A 38 14.64 19.52 15.56
CA LEU A 38 16.06 19.40 15.24
C LEU A 38 16.34 20.02 13.87
N LEU A 39 17.35 20.90 13.82
CA LEU A 39 17.83 21.49 12.58
C LEU A 39 18.97 20.64 12.02
N ASN A 40 18.77 20.11 10.81
CA ASN A 40 19.74 19.27 10.09
C ASN A 40 20.41 18.18 10.97
N PRO A 41 19.63 17.35 11.70
CA PRO A 41 20.22 16.31 12.53
C PRO A 41 21.00 15.31 11.67
N PRO A 42 22.09 14.74 12.19
CA PRO A 42 22.80 13.67 11.51
C PRO A 42 21.85 12.49 11.28
N MET A 43 21.52 12.23 10.03
CA MET A 43 20.62 11.14 9.65
C MET A 43 21.37 9.81 9.74
N ARG A 44 21.10 9.06 10.81
CA ARG A 44 21.61 7.69 10.92
C ARG A 44 20.82 6.78 9.99
N LYS A 45 21.44 6.33 8.89
CA LYS A 45 20.93 5.20 8.11
C LYS A 45 21.18 3.94 8.93
N VAL A 46 20.12 3.43 9.56
CA VAL A 46 20.16 2.13 10.23
C VAL A 46 19.75 1.10 9.20
N THR A 47 20.69 0.30 8.72
CA THR A 47 20.35 -0.99 8.10
C THR A 47 19.78 -1.84 9.23
N ARG A 48 18.45 -1.93 9.32
CA ARG A 48 17.81 -2.89 10.21
C ARG A 48 18.10 -4.28 9.65
N LEU A 49 19.19 -4.90 10.12
CA LEU A 49 19.34 -6.35 10.07
C LEU A 49 18.29 -6.90 11.03
N TYR A 50 17.09 -7.16 10.51
CA TYR A 50 16.09 -7.91 11.26
C TYR A 50 16.56 -9.36 11.24
N GLU A 51 17.13 -9.82 12.36
CA GLU A 51 17.28 -11.25 12.61
C GLU A 51 15.87 -11.81 12.79
N SER A 52 15.37 -12.40 11.70
CA SER A 52 14.11 -13.10 11.66
C SER A 52 14.06 -14.17 12.76
N PRO A 53 13.07 -14.15 13.67
CA PRO A 53 12.83 -15.29 14.56
C PRO A 53 12.26 -16.49 13.78
N PHE A 54 11.82 -16.28 12.54
CA PHE A 54 11.39 -17.34 11.64
C PHE A 54 12.60 -18.13 11.14
N ARG A 55 12.51 -19.47 11.23
CA ARG A 55 13.57 -20.44 10.91
C ARG A 55 14.39 -20.02 9.69
N ASP A 56 15.67 -19.79 9.92
CA ASP A 56 16.67 -19.69 8.86
C ASP A 56 16.85 -21.09 8.26
N GLN A 57 15.97 -21.44 7.32
CA GLN A 57 16.09 -22.68 6.57
C GLN A 57 17.26 -22.55 5.59
N GLY A 58 18.44 -22.89 6.09
CA GLY A 58 19.53 -23.43 5.28
C GLY A 58 20.49 -22.39 4.69
N LYS A 59 21.77 -22.62 4.98
CA LYS A 59 22.96 -22.05 4.33
C LYS A 59 23.06 -22.41 2.83
N GLY A 60 22.07 -22.03 2.04
CA GLY A 60 22.16 -21.95 0.59
C GLY A 60 21.83 -20.51 0.22
N GLY A 61 22.75 -19.80 -0.44
CA GLY A 61 22.53 -18.40 -0.81
C GLY A 61 21.15 -18.26 -1.46
N ARG A 62 20.21 -17.58 -0.79
CA ARG A 62 18.88 -17.32 -1.32
C ARG A 62 19.08 -16.61 -2.65
N ARG A 63 18.78 -17.30 -3.75
CA ARG A 63 18.78 -16.68 -5.08
C ARG A 63 17.77 -15.54 -5.01
N ASN A 64 18.18 -14.37 -5.47
CA ASN A 64 17.28 -13.23 -5.57
C ASN A 64 16.16 -13.63 -6.54
N LEU A 65 14.90 -13.50 -6.11
CA LEU A 65 13.75 -13.87 -6.95
C LEU A 65 13.71 -13.05 -8.24
N ASN A 66 14.29 -11.86 -8.23
CA ASN A 66 14.38 -10.99 -9.41
C ASN A 66 15.36 -11.49 -10.47
N ASP A 67 16.25 -12.41 -10.13
CA ASP A 67 17.20 -13.01 -11.09
C ASP A 67 16.60 -14.24 -11.80
N LEU A 68 15.41 -14.67 -11.40
CA LEU A 68 14.73 -15.86 -11.91
C LEU A 68 13.77 -15.51 -13.06
N THR A 69 13.51 -16.47 -13.93
CA THR A 69 12.42 -16.37 -14.91
C THR A 69 11.05 -16.40 -14.21
N PRO A 70 9.97 -15.89 -14.83
CA PRO A 70 8.64 -15.90 -14.21
C PRO A 70 8.17 -17.30 -13.75
N ALA A 71 8.45 -18.35 -14.52
CA ALA A 71 8.10 -19.72 -14.15
C ALA A 71 8.90 -20.20 -12.92
N GLU A 72 10.19 -19.90 -12.85
CA GLU A 72 11.02 -20.23 -11.68
C GLU A 72 10.57 -19.45 -10.44
N VAL A 73 10.15 -18.19 -10.59
CA VAL A 73 9.53 -17.41 -9.49
C VAL A 73 8.25 -18.09 -9.03
N TRP A 74 7.39 -18.54 -9.93
CA TRP A 74 6.15 -19.21 -9.57
C TRP A 74 6.40 -20.54 -8.86
N VAL A 75 7.41 -21.32 -9.26
CA VAL A 75 7.85 -22.51 -8.51
C VAL A 75 8.39 -22.11 -7.13
N ALA A 76 9.25 -21.09 -7.05
CA ALA A 76 9.84 -20.62 -5.78
C ALA A 76 8.80 -20.10 -4.78
N LEU A 77 7.75 -19.43 -5.29
CA LEU A 77 6.60 -18.96 -4.51
C LEU A 77 5.55 -20.05 -4.27
N LYS A 78 5.76 -21.27 -4.78
CA LYS A 78 4.87 -22.44 -4.69
C LYS A 78 3.50 -22.22 -5.34
N LEU A 79 3.43 -21.41 -6.39
CA LEU A 79 2.21 -21.17 -7.17
C LEU A 79 1.95 -22.30 -8.16
N ILE A 80 3.02 -22.88 -8.69
CA ILE A 80 3.00 -24.08 -9.53
C ILE A 80 3.97 -25.11 -8.96
N ASP A 81 3.75 -26.38 -9.27
CA ASP A 81 4.72 -27.44 -9.00
C ASP A 81 5.85 -27.50 -10.05
N GLU A 82 6.77 -28.45 -9.89
CA GLU A 82 7.91 -28.64 -10.81
C GLU A 82 7.47 -29.07 -12.23
N GLN A 83 6.24 -29.54 -12.39
CA GLN A 83 5.64 -29.92 -13.67
C GLN A 83 4.83 -28.77 -14.30
N GLY A 84 4.73 -27.62 -13.61
CA GLY A 84 3.99 -26.45 -14.07
C GLY A 84 2.49 -26.51 -13.81
N VAL A 85 2.02 -27.41 -12.93
CA VAL A 85 0.61 -27.51 -12.55
C VAL A 85 0.32 -26.54 -11.41
N PRO A 86 -0.78 -25.75 -11.45
CA PRO A 86 -1.18 -24.87 -10.35
C PRO A 86 -1.37 -25.63 -9.04
N THR A 87 -0.80 -25.09 -7.96
CA THR A 87 -1.06 -25.55 -6.60
C THR A 87 -2.32 -24.89 -6.04
N ALA A 88 -2.82 -25.35 -4.88
CA ALA A 88 -3.91 -24.66 -4.18
C ALA A 88 -3.60 -23.18 -3.88
N ARG A 89 -2.33 -22.86 -3.59
CA ARG A 89 -1.84 -21.49 -3.43
C ARG A 89 -1.94 -20.71 -4.74
N GLY A 90 -1.51 -21.33 -5.85
CA GLY A 90 -1.61 -20.78 -7.19
C GLY A 90 -3.05 -20.51 -7.63
N GLU A 91 -3.98 -21.43 -7.32
CA GLU A 91 -5.40 -21.26 -7.60
C GLU A 91 -5.96 -20.02 -6.90
N VAL A 92 -5.72 -19.86 -5.59
CA VAL A 92 -6.14 -18.67 -4.84
C VAL A 92 -5.47 -17.41 -5.40
N PHE A 93 -4.15 -17.43 -5.59
CA PHE A 93 -3.38 -16.31 -6.12
C PHE A 93 -3.91 -15.83 -7.47
N SER A 94 -4.32 -16.74 -8.36
CA SER A 94 -4.82 -16.43 -9.70
C SER A 94 -6.07 -15.56 -9.73
N LEU A 95 -6.78 -15.46 -8.61
CA LEU A 95 -7.98 -14.63 -8.48
C LEU A 95 -7.66 -13.14 -8.26
N PHE A 96 -6.39 -12.79 -8.02
CA PHE A 96 -5.95 -11.44 -7.68
C PHE A 96 -4.92 -10.91 -8.68
N SER A 97 -4.83 -9.59 -8.81
CA SER A 97 -3.98 -8.94 -9.82
C SER A 97 -2.51 -8.73 -9.39
N GLY A 98 -2.08 -9.26 -8.25
CA GLY A 98 -0.73 -9.00 -7.73
C GLY A 98 -0.42 -9.70 -6.40
N GLY A 99 0.49 -9.13 -5.61
CA GLY A 99 0.97 -9.72 -4.34
C GLY A 99 -0.10 -9.96 -3.29
N GLU A 100 -1.28 -9.34 -3.41
CA GLU A 100 -2.42 -9.59 -2.52
C GLU A 100 -2.84 -11.06 -2.51
N GLY A 101 -2.85 -11.69 -3.69
CA GLY A 101 -3.18 -13.10 -3.82
C GLY A 101 -2.19 -14.00 -3.09
N LEU A 102 -0.91 -13.59 -3.01
CA LEU A 102 0.10 -14.31 -2.24
C LEU A 102 -0.22 -14.26 -0.76
N ALA A 103 -0.53 -13.06 -0.24
CA ALA A 103 -0.88 -12.87 1.17
C ALA A 103 -2.16 -13.61 1.57
N VAL A 104 -3.21 -13.53 0.75
CA VAL A 104 -4.47 -14.26 0.98
C VAL A 104 -4.21 -15.77 0.99
N ALA A 105 -3.45 -16.27 0.02
CA ALA A 105 -3.18 -17.70 -0.09
C ALA A 105 -2.41 -18.24 1.13
N VAL A 106 -1.35 -17.56 1.57
CA VAL A 106 -0.58 -18.01 2.74
C VAL A 106 -1.32 -17.83 4.06
N ALA A 107 -2.19 -16.82 4.18
CA ALA A 107 -3.07 -16.68 5.33
C ALA A 107 -4.09 -17.84 5.44
N LEU A 108 -4.53 -18.37 4.29
CA LEU A 108 -5.41 -19.54 4.26
C LEU A 108 -4.69 -20.85 4.57
N GLU A 109 -3.39 -20.94 4.32
CA GLU A 109 -2.57 -22.10 4.69
C GLU A 109 -2.32 -22.18 6.20
N ASP A 110 -2.32 -21.06 6.93
CA ASP A 110 -2.30 -21.05 8.39
C ASP A 110 -3.68 -21.46 8.94
N GLU A 111 -3.82 -22.73 9.34
CA GLU A 111 -5.04 -23.27 9.94
C GLU A 111 -5.47 -22.55 11.22
N ALA A 112 -4.52 -21.99 11.96
CA ALA A 112 -4.76 -21.29 13.22
C ALA A 112 -5.16 -19.82 13.01
N TYR A 113 -5.23 -19.32 11.78
CA TYR A 113 -5.66 -17.94 11.50
C TYR A 113 -7.20 -17.85 11.56
N PRO A 114 -7.79 -17.09 12.50
CA PRO A 114 -9.23 -16.85 12.54
C PRO A 114 -9.66 -16.08 11.28
N LEU A 115 -10.63 -16.62 10.55
CA LEU A 115 -11.05 -16.05 9.26
C LEU A 115 -11.86 -14.76 9.43
N ASP A 116 -12.56 -14.62 10.55
CA ASP A 116 -13.25 -13.40 10.94
C ASP A 116 -12.26 -12.26 11.22
N GLU A 117 -11.10 -12.54 11.82
CA GLU A 117 -10.00 -11.57 11.95
C GLU A 117 -9.34 -11.28 10.60
N LEU A 118 -9.04 -12.32 9.81
CA LEU A 118 -8.40 -12.20 8.51
C LEU A 118 -9.15 -11.22 7.60
N VAL A 119 -10.49 -11.30 7.57
CA VAL A 119 -11.33 -10.37 6.78
C VAL A 119 -11.02 -8.91 7.05
N TYR A 120 -10.72 -8.52 8.30
CA TYR A 120 -10.31 -7.16 8.62
C TYR A 120 -8.84 -6.91 8.31
N ASP A 121 -7.95 -7.87 8.59
CA ASP A 121 -6.52 -7.74 8.33
C ASP A 121 -6.19 -7.53 6.84
N LEU A 122 -7.04 -8.02 5.94
CA LEU A 122 -6.95 -7.76 4.50
C LEU A 122 -7.00 -6.27 4.14
N ALA A 123 -7.51 -5.40 5.02
CA ALA A 123 -7.48 -3.95 4.82
C ALA A 123 -6.05 -3.38 4.72
N ASN A 124 -5.07 -4.06 5.31
CA ASN A 124 -3.68 -3.64 5.24
C ASN A 124 -3.08 -3.85 3.83
N LEU A 125 -3.68 -4.68 2.97
CA LEU A 125 -3.08 -5.08 1.68
C LEU A 125 -2.91 -3.94 0.67
N ARG A 126 -3.79 -2.93 0.70
CA ARG A 126 -3.77 -1.77 -0.20
C ARG A 126 -3.48 -0.45 0.51
N SER A 127 -3.01 -0.51 1.76
CA SER A 127 -2.97 0.66 2.63
C SER A 127 -1.71 1.51 2.50
N GLY A 128 -0.63 0.95 1.96
CA GLY A 128 0.64 1.63 1.78
C GLY A 128 1.14 2.30 3.06
N HIS A 129 1.69 3.50 2.97
CA HIS A 129 2.24 4.20 4.14
C HIS A 129 1.24 5.11 4.87
N ARG A 130 -0.03 5.16 4.42
CA ARG A 130 -1.02 6.17 4.82
C ARG A 130 -1.33 6.15 6.32
N PHE A 131 -1.42 4.98 6.92
CA PHE A 131 -1.90 4.79 8.29
C PHE A 131 -0.80 4.39 9.27
N LYS A 132 0.47 4.55 8.88
CA LYS A 132 1.61 4.08 9.69
C LYS A 132 1.67 4.73 11.07
N SER A 133 1.26 5.99 11.22
CA SER A 133 1.29 6.71 12.50
C SER A 133 0.29 6.20 13.53
N VAL A 134 -0.70 5.40 13.10
CA VAL A 134 -1.72 4.80 13.99
C VAL A 134 -1.56 3.28 14.13
N SER A 135 -0.54 2.68 13.51
CA SER A 135 -0.20 1.27 13.75
C SER A 135 0.30 1.10 15.19
N VAL A 136 -0.33 0.18 15.93
CA VAL A 136 0.03 -0.12 17.33
C VAL A 136 1.01 -1.29 17.41
N SER A 137 0.88 -2.26 16.49
CA SER A 137 1.70 -3.47 16.46
C SER A 137 1.77 -4.07 15.06
N GLU A 138 2.79 -4.90 14.82
CA GLU A 138 2.88 -5.69 13.59
C GLU A 138 1.66 -6.62 13.47
N ALA A 139 0.96 -6.52 12.34
CA ALA A 139 -0.25 -7.31 12.11
C ALA A 139 0.09 -8.76 11.77
N ARG A 140 -0.76 -9.70 12.19
CA ARG A 140 -0.57 -11.14 11.97
C ARG A 140 -0.36 -11.49 10.49
N LEU A 141 -1.09 -10.83 9.58
CA LEU A 141 -0.93 -11.02 8.14
C LEU A 141 0.50 -10.75 7.66
N ALA A 142 1.19 -9.76 8.22
CA ALA A 142 2.58 -9.48 7.89
C ALA A 142 3.51 -10.61 8.35
N ALA A 143 3.29 -11.12 9.57
CA ALA A 143 4.06 -12.23 10.12
C ALA A 143 3.92 -13.50 9.25
N VAL A 144 2.69 -13.87 8.88
CA VAL A 144 2.44 -15.06 8.04
C VAL A 144 3.07 -14.92 6.66
N CYS A 145 2.99 -13.74 6.04
CA CYS A 145 3.66 -13.48 4.76
C CYS A 145 5.18 -13.64 4.87
N ARG A 146 5.79 -13.07 5.91
CA ARG A 146 7.25 -13.15 6.13
C ARG A 146 7.71 -14.54 6.53
N GLU A 147 6.88 -15.31 7.22
CA GLU A 147 7.16 -16.72 7.48
C GLU A 147 7.18 -17.52 6.18
N ALA A 148 6.23 -17.27 5.27
CA ALA A 148 6.12 -17.98 4.00
C ALA A 148 7.19 -17.57 2.97
N PHE A 149 7.51 -16.29 2.88
CA PHE A 149 8.36 -15.74 1.80
C PHE A 149 9.75 -15.29 2.28
N GLY A 150 9.96 -15.17 3.60
CA GLY A 150 11.13 -14.48 4.15
C GLY A 150 11.12 -12.99 3.79
N PHE A 151 12.25 -12.31 4.01
CA PHE A 151 12.41 -10.87 3.69
C PHE A 151 12.84 -10.64 2.24
N GLN A 152 12.26 -11.40 1.30
CA GLN A 152 12.64 -11.36 -0.11
C GLN A 152 11.85 -10.30 -0.87
N ASP A 153 12.51 -9.69 -1.86
CA ASP A 153 11.86 -8.83 -2.86
C ASP A 153 11.57 -9.65 -4.11
N CYS A 154 10.41 -9.39 -4.73
CA CYS A 154 10.02 -9.95 -6.02
C CYS A 154 9.25 -8.88 -6.78
N GLU A 155 9.80 -8.41 -7.90
CA GLU A 155 9.25 -7.30 -8.66
C GLU A 155 7.77 -7.54 -9.01
N GLY A 156 6.93 -6.54 -8.73
CA GLY A 156 5.48 -6.61 -8.93
C GLY A 156 4.70 -7.41 -7.88
N TYR A 157 5.36 -8.23 -7.06
CA TYR A 157 4.69 -9.10 -6.09
C TYR A 157 5.01 -8.76 -4.64
N LEU A 158 6.30 -8.72 -4.27
CA LEU A 158 6.74 -8.64 -2.89
C LEU A 158 7.81 -7.57 -2.68
N LYS A 159 7.75 -6.89 -1.54
CA LYS A 159 8.76 -6.01 -0.99
C LYS A 159 8.99 -6.36 0.47
N GLY A 160 10.18 -6.87 0.79
CA GLY A 160 10.55 -7.33 2.13
C GLY A 160 9.63 -8.44 2.66
N GLY A 161 9.21 -9.35 1.78
CA GLY A 161 8.31 -10.46 2.12
C GLY A 161 6.82 -10.12 2.18
N LEU A 162 6.44 -8.88 1.90
CA LEU A 162 5.05 -8.41 1.97
C LEU A 162 4.58 -7.95 0.59
N PRO A 163 3.27 -7.98 0.30
CA PRO A 163 2.73 -7.35 -0.91
C PRO A 163 3.20 -5.90 -1.07
N VAL A 164 3.45 -5.46 -2.30
CA VAL A 164 4.05 -4.13 -2.57
C VAL A 164 3.25 -2.97 -1.96
N GLU A 165 1.93 -3.07 -1.96
CA GLU A 165 1.01 -2.04 -1.42
C GLU A 165 0.66 -2.27 0.06
N TYR A 166 1.27 -3.25 0.72
CA TYR A 166 1.00 -3.55 2.11
C TYR A 166 1.34 -2.37 3.03
N GLY A 167 0.44 -2.10 3.96
CA GLY A 167 0.50 -1.01 4.91
C GLY A 167 -0.18 -1.30 6.22
N GLU A 168 0.52 -1.15 7.33
CA GLU A 168 -0.08 -1.27 8.67
C GLU A 168 -0.90 -0.04 9.07
N GLY A 169 -1.76 -0.21 10.08
CA GLY A 169 -2.61 0.84 10.65
C GLY A 169 -4.02 0.87 10.06
N ALA A 170 -4.29 0.16 8.98
CA ALA A 170 -5.58 0.24 8.31
C ALA A 170 -6.70 -0.47 9.11
N VAL A 171 -6.35 -1.53 9.83
CA VAL A 171 -7.29 -2.27 10.69
C VAL A 171 -7.76 -1.38 11.83
N GLU A 172 -6.83 -0.67 12.48
CA GLU A 172 -7.10 0.29 13.56
C GLU A 172 -8.01 1.41 13.05
N VAL A 173 -7.72 1.93 11.86
CA VAL A 173 -8.52 2.97 11.22
C VAL A 173 -9.94 2.47 10.90
N LEU A 174 -10.09 1.25 10.38
CA LEU A 174 -11.41 0.68 10.10
C LEU A 174 -12.23 0.47 11.37
N ARG A 175 -11.61 -0.04 12.45
CA ARG A 175 -12.27 -0.29 13.73
C ARG A 175 -12.69 1.00 14.43
N ASN A 176 -11.85 2.04 14.36
CA ASN A 176 -12.07 3.32 15.04
C ASN A 176 -12.63 4.41 14.10
N ARG A 177 -13.16 4.03 12.93
CA ARG A 177 -13.55 4.97 11.87
C ARG A 177 -14.51 6.07 12.36
N LYS A 178 -15.52 5.70 13.15
CA LYS A 178 -16.54 6.64 13.63
C LYS A 178 -15.92 7.72 14.52
N ASP A 179 -15.06 7.31 15.43
CA ASP A 179 -14.39 8.21 16.37
C ASP A 179 -13.41 9.11 15.62
N LEU A 180 -12.69 8.56 14.64
CA LEU A 180 -11.80 9.32 13.77
C LEU A 180 -12.56 10.35 12.92
N LEU A 181 -13.72 10.02 12.36
CA LEU A 181 -14.52 10.99 11.61
C LEU A 181 -15.12 12.09 12.50
N ALA A 182 -15.40 11.77 13.76
CA ALA A 182 -15.96 12.72 14.72
C ALA A 182 -14.91 13.65 15.35
N SER A 183 -13.66 13.20 15.49
CA SER A 183 -12.58 14.03 16.02
C SER A 183 -12.12 15.05 14.97
N GLU A 184 -12.10 16.34 15.32
CA GLU A 184 -11.50 17.43 14.52
C GLU A 184 -9.97 17.50 14.67
N ASP A 185 -9.31 16.37 15.00
CA ASP A 185 -7.88 16.36 15.25
C ASP A 185 -7.09 16.74 14.00
N SER A 186 -6.46 17.91 14.08
CA SER A 186 -5.56 18.49 13.09
C SER A 186 -4.20 17.79 13.00
N GLU A 187 -3.94 16.78 13.85
CA GLU A 187 -2.64 16.10 13.97
C GLU A 187 -2.53 14.79 13.17
N ARG A 188 -3.53 14.42 12.35
CA ARG A 188 -3.46 13.20 11.54
C ARG A 188 -2.70 13.40 10.24
N ASP A 189 -1.88 12.40 9.89
CA ASP A 189 -1.13 12.36 8.63
C ASP A 189 -1.99 11.92 7.42
N PHE A 190 -3.28 11.62 7.63
CA PHE A 190 -4.20 11.14 6.59
C PHE A 190 -5.52 11.92 6.59
N SER A 191 -6.13 12.01 5.42
CA SER A 191 -7.35 12.79 5.15
C SER A 191 -8.63 11.94 5.23
N SER A 192 -9.79 12.59 5.21
CA SER A 192 -11.08 11.90 5.05
C SER A 192 -11.17 11.11 3.73
N GLY A 193 -10.54 11.60 2.66
CA GLY A 193 -10.45 10.89 1.38
C GLY A 193 -9.68 9.58 1.49
N ASP A 194 -8.64 9.52 2.32
CA ASP A 194 -7.91 8.27 2.59
C ASP A 194 -8.79 7.25 3.34
N LEU A 195 -9.64 7.71 4.26
CA LEU A 195 -10.60 6.87 4.97
C LEU A 195 -11.64 6.26 4.01
N GLU A 196 -12.22 7.08 3.14
CA GLU A 196 -13.16 6.60 2.13
C GLU A 196 -12.50 5.61 1.19
N ARG A 197 -11.31 5.95 0.68
CA ARG A 197 -10.53 5.08 -0.20
C ARG A 197 -10.20 3.74 0.45
N LEU A 198 -9.76 3.73 1.72
CA LEU A 198 -9.52 2.51 2.47
C LEU A 198 -10.76 1.60 2.50
N SER A 199 -11.94 2.18 2.80
CA SER A 199 -13.18 1.42 2.84
C SER A 199 -13.60 0.89 1.48
N VAL A 200 -13.41 1.65 0.40
CA VAL A 200 -13.72 1.19 -0.96
C VAL A 200 -12.77 0.08 -1.40
N GLU A 201 -11.46 0.25 -1.20
CA GLU A 201 -10.43 -0.73 -1.57
C GLU A 201 -10.60 -2.04 -0.79
N TRP A 202 -10.81 -1.96 0.52
CA TRP A 202 -11.06 -3.12 1.38
C TRP A 202 -12.35 -3.86 0.96
N LYS A 203 -13.45 -3.14 0.76
CA LYS A 203 -14.71 -3.77 0.32
C LYS A 203 -14.61 -4.36 -1.08
N SER A 204 -13.88 -3.72 -1.98
CA SER A 204 -13.62 -4.26 -3.33
C SER A 204 -12.86 -5.58 -3.26
N LEU A 205 -11.84 -5.67 -2.39
CA LEU A 205 -11.09 -6.90 -2.16
C LEU A 205 -11.97 -8.01 -1.56
N LEU A 206 -12.79 -7.68 -0.55
CA LEU A 206 -13.73 -8.64 0.03
C LEU A 206 -14.81 -9.08 -0.96
N ALA A 207 -15.27 -8.21 -1.85
CA ALA A 207 -16.23 -8.57 -2.89
C ALA A 207 -15.63 -9.57 -3.89
N LEU A 208 -14.35 -9.42 -4.25
CA LEU A 208 -13.62 -10.37 -5.09
C LEU A 208 -13.56 -11.76 -4.45
N ILE A 209 -13.36 -11.82 -3.13
CA ILE A 209 -13.34 -13.07 -2.37
C ILE A 209 -14.76 -13.65 -2.28
N ALA A 210 -15.72 -12.86 -1.78
CA ALA A 210 -17.10 -13.28 -1.56
C ALA A 210 -17.71 -13.84 -2.85
N TYR A 211 -17.65 -13.08 -3.94
CA TYR A 211 -18.28 -13.45 -5.21
C TYR A 211 -17.35 -14.19 -6.17
N GLY A 212 -16.13 -14.51 -5.74
CA GLY A 212 -15.17 -15.28 -6.51
C GLY A 212 -15.59 -16.73 -6.74
N PRO A 213 -14.91 -17.45 -7.64
CA PRO A 213 -15.18 -18.86 -7.88
C PRO A 213 -14.97 -19.70 -6.61
N LYS A 214 -15.72 -20.80 -6.51
CA LYS A 214 -15.51 -21.79 -5.46
C LYS A 214 -14.29 -22.63 -5.82
N LEU A 215 -13.33 -22.70 -4.90
CA LEU A 215 -12.14 -23.55 -5.00
C LEU A 215 -12.32 -24.80 -4.14
N LYS A 216 -11.55 -25.85 -4.43
CA LYS A 216 -11.50 -27.09 -3.63
C LYS A 216 -10.66 -26.89 -2.35
N ASN A 217 -10.97 -25.85 -1.59
CA ASN A 217 -10.30 -25.48 -0.36
C ASN A 217 -11.37 -25.02 0.64
N ASP A 218 -11.50 -25.76 1.75
CA ASP A 218 -12.55 -25.51 2.74
C ASP A 218 -12.36 -24.17 3.45
N ARG A 219 -11.10 -23.77 3.72
CA ARG A 219 -10.78 -22.47 4.31
C ARG A 219 -11.09 -21.32 3.35
N TRP A 220 -10.88 -21.50 2.05
CA TRP A 220 -11.33 -20.53 1.04
C TRP A 220 -12.85 -20.34 1.11
N MET A 221 -13.62 -21.43 1.07
CA MET A 221 -15.09 -21.36 1.15
C MET A 221 -15.58 -20.73 2.46
N ALA A 222 -14.89 -21.00 3.58
CA ALA A 222 -15.18 -20.36 4.86
C ALA A 222 -14.84 -18.86 4.86
N LEU A 223 -13.73 -18.46 4.24
CA LEU A 223 -13.37 -17.04 4.07
C LEU A 223 -14.39 -16.32 3.18
N GLN A 224 -14.86 -16.97 2.10
CA GLN A 224 -15.95 -16.42 1.27
C GLN A 224 -17.20 -16.14 2.11
N LYS A 225 -17.54 -17.01 3.06
CA LYS A 225 -18.70 -16.83 3.95
C LYS A 225 -18.51 -15.62 4.88
N GLU A 226 -17.34 -15.45 5.48
CA GLU A 226 -17.06 -14.29 6.34
C GLU A 226 -17.02 -12.98 5.53
N ALA A 227 -16.43 -13.01 4.34
CA ALA A 227 -16.44 -11.86 3.43
C ALA A 227 -17.87 -11.45 3.01
N HIS A 228 -18.75 -12.41 2.70
CA HIS A 228 -20.17 -12.15 2.44
C HIS A 228 -20.88 -11.51 3.63
N ARG A 229 -20.52 -11.91 4.85
CA ARG A 229 -21.13 -11.38 6.07
C ARG A 229 -20.84 -9.89 6.24
N VAL A 230 -19.66 -9.45 5.80
CA VAL A 230 -19.23 -8.03 5.84
C VAL A 230 -19.79 -7.23 4.65
N ILE A 231 -19.76 -7.79 3.44
CA ILE A 231 -20.23 -7.09 2.23
C ILE A 231 -21.75 -7.02 2.16
N GLY A 232 -22.45 -8.00 2.73
CA GLY A 232 -23.88 -8.17 2.56
C GLY A 232 -24.23 -8.71 1.17
N PRO A 233 -25.54 -8.85 0.85
CA PRO A 233 -25.98 -9.31 -0.44
C PRO A 233 -25.52 -8.36 -1.54
N ASN A 234 -25.14 -8.92 -2.69
CA ASN A 234 -24.83 -8.11 -3.84
C ASN A 234 -26.14 -7.54 -4.39
N GLU A 235 -26.43 -6.29 -4.07
CA GLU A 235 -27.37 -5.50 -4.86
C GLU A 235 -26.70 -5.15 -6.20
N PHE A 236 -26.34 -6.17 -6.98
CA PHE A 236 -26.12 -5.98 -8.40
C PHE A 236 -27.46 -5.55 -8.96
N ASN A 237 -27.63 -4.24 -9.11
CA ASN A 237 -28.70 -3.71 -9.92
C ASN A 237 -28.45 -4.24 -11.33
N ARG A 238 -29.20 -5.29 -11.73
CA ARG A 238 -29.10 -5.90 -13.06
C ARG A 238 -29.45 -4.91 -14.15
N GLU A 239 -30.10 -3.81 -13.77
CA GLU A 239 -30.44 -2.71 -14.64
C GLU A 239 -29.26 -1.73 -14.70
N LEU A 240 -28.84 -1.42 -15.93
CA LEU A 240 -27.91 -0.32 -16.15
C LEU A 240 -28.55 0.95 -15.55
N PRO A 241 -27.78 1.80 -14.85
CA PRO A 241 -28.31 3.07 -14.39
C PRO A 241 -28.86 3.83 -15.60
N ILE A 242 -29.99 4.51 -15.41
CA ILE A 242 -30.55 5.39 -16.44
C ILE A 242 -29.54 6.53 -16.62
N LEU A 243 -28.70 6.41 -17.64
CA LEU A 243 -27.72 7.43 -17.97
C LEU A 243 -28.45 8.64 -18.54
N PRO A 244 -28.01 9.87 -18.21
CA PRO A 244 -28.57 11.07 -18.83
C PRO A 244 -28.38 11.02 -20.35
N ALA A 245 -29.32 11.60 -21.09
CA ALA A 245 -29.22 11.69 -22.55
C ALA A 245 -27.92 12.38 -22.96
N MET A 246 -27.19 11.81 -23.92
CA MET A 246 -25.93 12.39 -24.40
C MET A 246 -26.15 13.85 -24.86
N PRO A 247 -25.44 14.83 -24.27
CA PRO A 247 -25.43 16.22 -24.75
C PRO A 247 -25.03 16.28 -26.23
N GLY A 248 -25.60 17.22 -27.00
CA GLY A 248 -25.35 17.32 -28.45
C GLY A 248 -23.87 17.35 -28.83
N ARG A 249 -23.03 18.01 -28.02
CA ARG A 249 -21.55 18.07 -28.16
C ARG A 249 -20.83 16.72 -28.09
N GLN A 250 -21.44 15.69 -27.50
CA GLN A 250 -20.88 14.33 -27.37
C GLN A 250 -21.43 13.36 -28.42
N ARG A 251 -22.37 13.79 -29.27
CA ARG A 251 -22.95 12.95 -30.34
C ARG A 251 -22.12 12.95 -31.62
N GLY A 252 -21.19 13.90 -31.75
CA GLY A 252 -20.25 13.98 -32.86
C GLY A 252 -18.91 13.32 -32.53
N ARG A 253 -18.17 12.95 -33.57
CA ARG A 253 -16.76 12.53 -33.44
C ARG A 253 -15.96 13.67 -32.79
N PHE A 254 -15.10 13.34 -31.82
CA PHE A 254 -14.20 14.34 -31.24
C PHE A 254 -13.25 14.87 -32.32
N GLU A 255 -13.38 16.15 -32.66
CA GLU A 255 -12.44 16.84 -33.54
C GLU A 255 -11.37 17.54 -32.69
N SER A 256 -10.17 16.95 -32.66
CA SER A 256 -9.02 17.62 -32.07
C SER A 256 -8.73 18.90 -32.87
N HIS A 257 -8.94 20.07 -32.27
CA HIS A 257 -8.38 21.30 -32.82
C HIS A 257 -6.86 21.21 -32.69
N ARG A 258 -6.18 20.75 -33.74
CA ARG A 258 -4.74 20.91 -33.87
C ARG A 258 -4.48 22.42 -33.92
N ILE A 259 -4.06 23.00 -32.81
CA ILE A 259 -3.46 24.33 -32.78
C ILE A 259 -2.12 24.20 -33.50
N GLY A 260 -2.13 24.35 -34.82
CA GLY A 260 -0.94 24.49 -35.63
C GLY A 260 -0.41 25.91 -35.48
N TYR A 261 0.52 26.11 -34.54
CA TYR A 261 1.40 27.28 -34.56
C TYR A 261 2.51 27.02 -35.59
N PHE A 262 2.41 27.65 -36.76
CA PHE A 262 3.55 27.89 -37.64
C PHE A 262 3.65 29.41 -37.86
N PRO A 263 4.67 30.10 -37.34
CA PRO A 263 4.96 31.46 -37.78
C PRO A 263 5.53 31.40 -39.19
N LYS A 264 4.95 32.16 -40.12
CA LYS A 264 5.53 32.39 -41.45
C LYS A 264 6.84 33.16 -41.28
N ALA A 265 7.88 32.65 -41.95
CA ALA A 265 9.12 33.38 -42.25
C ALA A 265 8.86 34.50 -43.25
#